data_AF-A0A2S1JN47-F1
#
_entry.id   AF-A0A2S1JN47-F1
#
_cell.length_a   1.000
_cell.length_b   1.000
_cell.length_c   1.000
_cell.angle_alpha   90.00
_cell.angle_beta   90.00
_cell.angle_gamma   90.00
#
_symmetry.space_group_name_H-M   'P 1'
#
loop_
_entity.id
_entity.type
_entity.pdbx_description
1 polymer ?
#
loop_
_entity_poly.entity_id
_entity_poly.type
_entity_poly.pdbx_seq_one_letter_code
_entity_poly.pdbx_strand_id
1 'polypeptide(L)'
;MKKLILLAGAVTLAVVGIDHYDIDVRSSVAKVRHMIEPLKDDSELVQKISDNIPWSQLENTEVEELLNHPRVKAYLDRENIKQALKDYFADLGNLSGEEAWDAIEKIEREARITGYEALSMKLAWLEKNSLNQAEFTQRAEELFNAYRDKAQTVIRDYDPHVEVPGFSTYKDLERSIVEEVQQMTSFPDGMSRHEYLRKRLQDAREAVYGS
;
A
#
# COMPACT_ATOMS: atom_id res chain seq x y z
N MET A 1 41.70 -0.42 13.71
CA MET A 1 40.97 0.82 13.35
C MET A 1 40.16 0.56 12.09
N LYS A 2 38.84 0.53 12.21
CA LYS A 2 37.87 0.32 11.11
C LYS A 2 37.86 1.55 10.21
N LYS A 3 37.87 1.37 8.89
CA LYS A 3 37.31 2.32 7.93
C LYS A 3 36.44 1.54 6.95
N LEU A 4 35.12 1.69 7.14
CA LEU A 4 34.09 1.28 6.20
C LEU A 4 34.30 2.03 4.88
N ILE A 5 34.28 1.28 3.79
CA ILE A 5 34.04 1.79 2.44
C ILE A 5 32.58 1.42 2.14
N LEU A 6 31.71 2.43 2.09
CA LEU A 6 30.37 2.34 1.52
C LEU A 6 30.45 2.91 0.11
N LEU A 7 30.49 2.03 -0.88
CA LEU A 7 30.22 2.29 -2.29
C LEU A 7 28.97 1.45 -2.62
N ALA A 8 27.83 2.10 -2.81
CA ALA A 8 27.31 2.46 -4.13
C ALA A 8 26.72 1.24 -4.86
N GLY A 9 25.41 1.04 -4.65
CA GLY A 9 24.54 0.21 -5.47
C GLY A 9 23.23 0.96 -5.71
N ALA A 10 23.33 2.07 -6.44
CA ALA A 10 22.17 2.82 -6.90
C ALA A 10 21.46 2.00 -8.00
N VAL A 11 20.29 1.43 -7.68
CA VAL A 11 19.32 1.04 -8.71
C VAL A 11 18.33 2.19 -8.81
N THR A 12 18.58 3.06 -9.78
CA THR A 12 17.61 4.05 -10.26
C THR A 12 17.16 3.61 -11.66
N LEU A 13 15.91 3.89 -12.01
CA LEU A 13 15.19 3.67 -13.28
C LEU A 13 14.30 2.41 -13.29
N ALA A 14 13.05 2.45 -13.70
CA ALA A 14 12.16 3.54 -14.11
C ALA A 14 10.74 3.01 -13.98
N VAL A 15 9.88 3.66 -13.18
CA VAL A 15 8.44 3.37 -13.21
C VAL A 15 7.86 4.19 -14.34
N VAL A 16 7.61 3.52 -15.47
CA VAL A 16 6.71 4.02 -16.51
C VAL A 16 5.28 3.85 -16.00
N GLY A 17 4.54 4.96 -15.99
CA GLY A 17 3.07 4.96 -16.00
C GLY A 17 2.42 5.23 -14.65
N ILE A 18 2.10 6.50 -14.40
CA ILE A 18 0.74 7.07 -14.55
C ILE A 18 0.80 8.45 -13.90
N ASP A 19 0.85 9.48 -14.75
CA ASP A 19 0.57 10.85 -14.36
C ASP A 19 -0.87 10.91 -13.83
N HIS A 20 -1.05 11.14 -12.53
CA HIS A 20 -2.10 11.96 -11.91
C HIS A 20 -1.86 11.92 -10.39
N TYR A 21 -1.85 13.11 -9.77
CA TYR A 21 -1.48 13.40 -8.37
C TYR A 21 0.02 13.71 -8.15
N ASP A 22 0.33 14.99 -8.35
CA ASP A 22 1.51 15.69 -7.83
C ASP A 22 1.41 15.83 -6.29
N ILE A 23 1.42 14.69 -5.60
CA ILE A 23 1.70 14.65 -4.17
C ILE A 23 3.13 14.16 -4.07
N ASP A 24 4.05 15.07 -3.75
CA ASP A 24 5.39 14.71 -3.31
C ASP A 24 5.27 13.84 -2.05
N VAL A 25 5.18 12.52 -2.27
CA VAL A 25 5.04 11.49 -1.24
C VAL A 25 6.24 11.53 -0.30
N ARG A 26 7.41 12.00 -0.77
CA ARG A 26 8.59 12.14 0.10
C ARG A 26 8.45 13.30 1.07
N SER A 27 7.92 14.44 0.62
CA SER A 27 7.64 15.57 1.53
C SER A 27 6.48 15.29 2.48
N SER A 28 5.43 14.60 2.02
CA SER A 28 4.24 14.28 2.81
C SER A 28 4.49 13.17 3.82
N VAL A 29 5.27 12.14 3.48
CA VAL A 29 5.68 11.08 4.42
C VAL A 29 6.66 11.62 5.47
N ALA A 30 7.54 12.56 5.11
CA ALA A 30 8.36 13.28 6.10
C ALA A 30 7.49 14.16 7.01
N LYS A 31 6.44 14.80 6.44
CA LYS A 31 5.47 15.60 7.18
C LYS A 31 4.53 14.80 8.08
N VAL A 32 4.26 13.54 7.78
CA VAL A 32 3.37 12.72 8.62
C VAL A 32 4.18 11.91 9.63
N ARG A 33 5.42 11.52 9.30
CA ARG A 33 6.31 10.79 10.21
C ARG A 33 6.68 11.57 11.47
N HIS A 34 6.74 12.90 11.40
CA HIS A 34 6.92 13.74 12.58
C HIS A 34 5.60 14.12 13.29
N MET A 35 4.44 13.75 12.73
CA MET A 35 3.11 13.94 13.34
C MET A 35 2.55 12.66 13.99
N ILE A 36 3.10 11.50 13.64
CA ILE A 36 2.81 10.22 14.29
C ILE A 36 4.09 9.78 15.00
N GLU A 37 4.37 10.40 16.14
CA GLU A 37 5.28 9.75 17.08
C GLU A 37 4.60 8.46 17.56
N PRO A 38 5.25 7.28 17.44
CA PRO A 38 4.76 6.12 18.16
C PRO A 38 4.65 6.52 19.64
N LEU A 39 3.49 6.28 20.25
CA LEU A 39 3.32 6.48 21.68
C LEU A 39 4.42 5.67 22.37
N LYS A 40 5.40 6.37 22.93
CA LYS A 40 6.39 5.76 23.78
C LYS A 40 5.71 5.42 25.11
N ASP A 41 6.15 4.35 25.76
CA ASP A 41 5.58 3.89 27.04
C ASP A 41 5.60 4.99 28.13
N ASP A 42 6.46 5.99 28.00
CA ASP A 42 6.60 7.15 28.89
C ASP A 42 5.75 8.37 28.48
N SER A 43 4.87 8.22 27.49
CA SER A 43 3.98 9.30 27.02
C SER A 43 2.94 9.65 28.08
N GLU A 44 2.77 10.95 28.35
CA GLU A 44 1.72 11.47 29.24
C GLU A 44 0.31 11.02 28.81
N LEU A 45 0.09 10.73 27.52
CA LEU A 45 -1.16 10.14 27.02
C LEU A 45 -1.30 8.66 27.40
N VAL A 46 -0.22 7.88 27.36
CA VAL A 46 -0.20 6.48 27.81
C VAL A 46 -0.45 6.43 29.32
N GLN A 47 0.18 7.34 30.07
CA GLN A 47 -0.04 7.48 31.51
C GLN A 47 -1.50 7.84 31.82
N LYS A 48 -2.07 8.85 31.14
CA LYS A 48 -3.47 9.26 31.30
C LYS A 48 -4.47 8.18 30.89
N ILE A 49 -4.17 7.37 29.87
CA ILE A 49 -5.00 6.23 29.48
C ILE A 49 -4.87 5.13 30.55
N SER A 50 -3.67 4.87 31.05
CA SER A 50 -3.40 3.89 32.10
C SER A 50 -4.13 4.23 33.40
N ASP A 51 -4.09 5.50 33.81
CA ASP A 51 -4.68 5.99 35.06
C ASP A 51 -6.21 6.05 35.02
N ASN A 52 -6.81 6.23 33.83
CA ASN A 52 -8.27 6.33 33.66
C ASN A 52 -8.95 5.01 33.30
N ILE A 53 -8.19 3.99 32.88
CA ILE A 53 -8.72 2.65 32.69
C ILE A 53 -8.52 1.89 33.99
N PRO A 54 -9.60 1.41 34.65
CA PRO A 54 -9.47 0.67 35.89
C PRO A 54 -9.02 -0.76 35.58
N TRP A 55 -7.77 -0.93 35.17
CA TRP A 55 -7.19 -2.24 34.79
C TRP A 55 -7.35 -3.28 35.89
N SER A 56 -7.37 -2.83 37.15
CA SER A 56 -7.59 -3.68 38.34
C SER A 56 -9.05 -4.08 38.57
N GLN A 57 -10.00 -3.50 37.83
CA GLN A 57 -11.44 -3.79 37.90
C GLN A 57 -11.95 -4.57 36.70
N LEU A 58 -11.14 -4.74 35.64
CA LEU A 58 -11.46 -5.67 34.58
C LEU A 58 -11.37 -7.08 35.16
N GLU A 59 -12.49 -7.78 35.23
CA GLU A 59 -12.48 -9.17 35.68
C GLU A 59 -11.68 -10.02 34.69
N ASN A 60 -10.98 -11.05 35.17
CA ASN A 60 -10.19 -11.95 34.31
C ASN A 60 -11.02 -12.47 33.12
N THR A 61 -12.33 -12.67 33.32
CA THR A 61 -13.29 -13.10 32.30
C THR A 61 -13.47 -12.06 31.19
N GLU A 62 -13.58 -10.77 31.53
CA GLU A 62 -13.76 -9.68 30.55
C GLU A 62 -12.48 -9.46 29.73
N VAL A 63 -11.31 -9.58 30.38
CA VAL A 63 -10.01 -9.55 29.70
C VAL A 63 -9.87 -10.75 28.76
N GLU A 64 -10.25 -11.94 29.21
CA GLU A 64 -10.21 -13.15 28.41
C GLU A 64 -11.18 -13.06 27.21
N GLU A 65 -12.38 -12.53 27.38
CA GLU A 65 -13.32 -12.27 26.29
C GLU A 65 -12.77 -11.27 25.27
N LEU A 66 -12.14 -10.18 25.74
CA LEU A 66 -11.53 -9.17 24.88
C LEU A 66 -10.35 -9.73 24.08
N LEU A 67 -9.46 -10.50 24.72
CA LEU A 67 -8.37 -11.20 24.04
C LEU A 67 -8.89 -12.28 23.08
N ASN A 68 -10.06 -12.84 23.36
CA ASN A 68 -10.71 -13.80 22.49
C ASN A 68 -11.44 -13.17 21.30
N HIS A 69 -11.70 -11.86 21.34
CA HIS A 69 -12.41 -11.15 20.28
C HIS A 69 -11.63 -11.21 18.94
N PRO A 70 -12.27 -11.58 17.81
CA PRO A 70 -11.57 -11.79 16.54
C PRO A 70 -10.74 -10.60 16.05
N ARG A 71 -11.23 -9.38 16.25
CA ARG A 71 -10.50 -8.15 15.87
C ARG A 71 -9.23 -7.95 16.71
N VAL A 72 -9.26 -8.30 17.99
CA VAL A 72 -8.10 -8.19 18.88
C VAL A 72 -7.07 -9.24 18.51
N LYS A 73 -7.49 -10.49 18.26
CA LYS A 73 -6.59 -11.54 17.74
C LYS A 73 -5.91 -11.14 16.43
N ALA A 74 -6.67 -10.59 15.48
CA ALA A 74 -6.12 -10.14 14.21
C ALA A 74 -5.10 -8.99 14.38
N TYR A 75 -5.37 -8.06 15.29
CA TYR A 75 -4.43 -6.98 15.63
C TYR A 75 -3.15 -7.50 16.29
N LEU A 76 -3.29 -8.39 17.29
CA LEU A 76 -2.14 -8.96 18.00
C LEU A 76 -1.28 -9.85 17.09
N ASP A 77 -1.90 -10.70 16.25
CA ASP A 77 -1.18 -11.43 15.19
C ASP A 77 -0.42 -10.45 14.29
N ARG A 78 -1.05 -9.30 13.97
CA ARG A 78 -0.42 -8.31 13.11
C ARG A 78 0.85 -7.72 13.72
N GLU A 79 0.76 -7.26 14.95
CA GLU A 79 1.91 -6.68 15.65
C GLU A 79 2.99 -7.72 15.96
N ASN A 80 2.60 -8.96 16.30
CA ASN A 80 3.54 -10.04 16.56
C ASN A 80 4.39 -10.37 15.33
N ILE A 81 3.77 -10.55 14.15
CA ILE A 81 4.51 -10.85 12.90
C ILE A 81 5.42 -9.68 12.51
N LYS A 82 4.91 -8.45 12.64
CA LYS A 82 5.68 -7.24 12.34
C LYS A 82 6.92 -7.14 13.22
N GLN A 83 6.77 -7.40 14.53
CA GLN A 83 7.89 -7.38 15.45
C GLN A 83 8.88 -8.51 15.15
N ALA A 84 8.39 -9.73 14.92
CA ALA A 84 9.23 -10.88 14.60
C ALA A 84 10.06 -10.67 13.32
N LEU A 85 9.47 -10.08 12.27
CA LEU A 85 10.18 -9.76 11.03
C LEU A 85 11.19 -8.62 11.21
N LYS A 86 10.88 -7.59 12.02
CA LYS A 86 11.85 -6.56 12.38
C LYS A 86 13.06 -7.16 13.10
N ASP A 87 12.82 -8.00 14.08
CA ASP A 87 13.86 -8.63 14.88
C ASP A 87 14.70 -9.59 14.03
N TYR A 88 14.07 -10.32 13.09
CA TYR A 88 14.76 -11.16 12.12
C TYR A 88 15.74 -10.38 11.24
N PHE A 89 15.30 -9.27 10.64
CA PHE A 89 16.16 -8.45 9.79
C PHE A 89 17.22 -7.67 10.58
N ALA A 90 16.99 -7.43 11.88
CA ALA A 90 17.93 -6.78 12.77
C ALA A 90 18.93 -7.74 13.46
N ASP A 91 18.86 -9.05 13.19
CA ASP A 91 19.65 -10.08 13.89
C ASP A 91 19.40 -10.14 15.41
N LEU A 92 18.18 -9.79 15.84
CA LEU A 92 17.75 -9.76 17.24
C LEU A 92 16.77 -10.90 17.57
N GLY A 93 16.19 -11.54 16.57
CA GLY A 93 15.16 -12.56 16.70
C GLY A 93 15.66 -14.00 16.50
N ASN A 94 14.78 -14.97 16.77
CA ASN A 94 15.07 -16.40 16.63
C ASN A 94 14.41 -17.04 15.40
N LEU A 95 13.78 -16.25 14.53
CA LEU A 95 13.21 -16.80 13.30
C LEU A 95 14.33 -17.35 12.41
N SER A 96 14.14 -18.58 11.93
CA SER A 96 14.91 -19.12 10.83
C SER A 96 14.61 -18.38 9.52
N GLY A 97 15.46 -18.58 8.51
CA GLY A 97 15.19 -18.05 7.18
C GLY A 97 13.84 -18.55 6.63
N GLU A 98 13.53 -19.82 6.79
CA GLU A 98 12.26 -20.40 6.32
C GLU A 98 11.05 -19.76 7.01
N GLU A 99 11.07 -19.62 8.34
CA GLU A 99 9.97 -19.00 9.09
C GLU A 99 9.79 -17.51 8.73
N ALA A 100 10.89 -16.79 8.49
CA ALA A 100 10.82 -15.41 8.04
C ALA A 100 10.22 -15.30 6.63
N TRP A 101 10.57 -16.21 5.72
CA TRP A 101 9.98 -16.26 4.38
C TRP A 101 8.48 -16.53 4.44
N ASP A 102 8.06 -17.53 5.22
CA ASP A 102 6.65 -17.87 5.40
C ASP A 102 5.84 -16.73 6.03
N ALA A 103 6.44 -16.00 6.97
CA ALA A 103 5.83 -14.81 7.55
C ALA A 103 5.63 -13.69 6.51
N ILE A 104 6.60 -13.48 5.60
CA ILE A 104 6.48 -12.51 4.50
C ILE A 104 5.38 -12.94 3.51
N GLU A 105 5.36 -14.22 3.12
CA GLU A 105 4.31 -14.79 2.25
C GLU A 105 2.91 -14.66 2.87
N LYS A 106 2.79 -14.92 4.17
CA LYS A 106 1.52 -14.77 4.90
C LYS A 106 1.01 -13.33 4.83
N ILE A 107 1.84 -12.33 5.13
CA ILE A 107 1.39 -10.94 5.16
C ILE A 107 1.12 -10.36 3.77
N GLU A 108 1.81 -10.85 2.72
CA GLU A 108 1.48 -10.51 1.33
C GLU A 108 0.14 -11.11 0.93
N ARG A 109 -0.10 -12.40 1.20
CA ARG A 109 -1.35 -13.09 0.85
C ARG A 109 -2.56 -12.47 1.57
N GLU A 110 -2.38 -12.01 2.80
CA GLU A 110 -3.38 -11.29 3.57
C GLU A 110 -3.57 -9.83 3.14
N ALA A 111 -2.86 -9.37 2.10
CA ALA A 111 -2.88 -7.99 1.60
C ALA A 111 -2.59 -6.94 2.71
N ARG A 112 -1.78 -7.31 3.71
CA ARG A 112 -1.37 -6.42 4.81
C ARG A 112 -0.25 -5.47 4.44
N ILE A 113 0.45 -5.79 3.37
CA ILE A 113 1.50 -4.99 2.74
C ILE A 113 1.26 -4.94 1.23
N THR A 114 1.79 -3.91 0.59
CA THR A 114 1.76 -3.78 -0.87
C THR A 114 2.68 -4.81 -1.54
N GLY A 115 2.44 -5.09 -2.82
CA GLY A 115 3.33 -5.98 -3.59
C GLY A 115 4.78 -5.49 -3.66
N TYR A 116 4.99 -4.17 -3.69
CA TYR A 116 6.33 -3.58 -3.66
C TYR A 116 7.04 -3.77 -2.31
N GLU A 117 6.31 -3.61 -1.20
CA GLU A 117 6.85 -3.88 0.14
C GLU A 117 7.20 -5.36 0.29
N ALA A 118 6.33 -6.27 -0.17
CA ALA A 118 6.59 -7.71 -0.14
C ALA A 118 7.85 -8.07 -0.95
N LEU A 119 7.96 -7.57 -2.19
CA LEU A 119 9.15 -7.77 -3.03
C LEU A 119 10.42 -7.25 -2.34
N SER A 120 10.37 -6.06 -1.75
CA SER A 120 11.51 -5.47 -1.04
C SER A 120 11.97 -6.35 0.14
N MET A 121 11.02 -6.89 0.91
CA MET A 121 11.31 -7.78 2.03
C MET A 121 11.88 -9.12 1.56
N LYS A 122 11.34 -9.69 0.47
CA LYS A 122 11.86 -10.95 -0.11
C LYS A 122 13.26 -10.78 -0.70
N LEU A 123 13.59 -9.63 -1.27
CA LEU A 123 14.95 -9.31 -1.73
C LEU A 123 15.92 -9.18 -0.54
N ALA A 124 15.54 -8.46 0.52
CA ALA A 124 16.35 -8.39 1.74
C ALA A 124 16.55 -9.77 2.38
N TRP A 125 15.54 -10.63 2.32
CA TRP A 125 15.64 -12.02 2.74
C TRP A 125 16.65 -12.79 1.88
N LEU A 126 16.58 -12.67 0.55
CA LEU A 126 17.52 -13.32 -0.35
C LEU A 126 18.95 -12.86 -0.09
N GLU A 127 19.18 -11.56 0.12
CA GLU A 127 20.51 -11.02 0.43
C GLU A 127 21.08 -11.65 1.71
N LYS A 128 20.25 -11.82 2.74
CA LYS A 128 20.62 -12.42 4.02
C LYS A 128 20.88 -13.93 3.95
N ASN A 129 20.16 -14.66 3.11
CA ASN A 129 20.16 -16.15 3.11
C ASN A 129 20.86 -16.78 1.90
N SER A 130 21.33 -16.01 0.93
CA SER A 130 22.09 -16.54 -0.20
C SER A 130 23.54 -16.86 0.21
N LEU A 131 24.09 -17.97 -0.30
CA LEU A 131 25.47 -18.39 -0.01
C LEU A 131 26.49 -17.45 -0.65
N ASN A 132 26.14 -16.84 -1.79
CA ASN A 132 26.99 -15.92 -2.54
C ASN A 132 26.19 -14.98 -3.45
N GLN A 133 26.88 -14.01 -4.03
CA GLN A 133 26.30 -13.00 -4.92
C GLN A 133 25.65 -13.59 -6.18
N ALA A 134 26.18 -14.69 -6.72
CA ALA A 134 25.64 -15.30 -7.93
C ALA A 134 24.29 -15.96 -7.64
N GLU A 135 24.16 -16.68 -6.53
CA GLU A 135 22.89 -17.25 -6.05
C GLU A 135 21.85 -16.16 -5.77
N PHE A 136 22.26 -15.08 -5.07
CA PHE A 136 21.38 -13.94 -4.84
C PHE A 136 20.85 -13.35 -6.15
N THR A 137 21.75 -13.07 -7.10
CA THR A 137 21.40 -12.43 -8.37
C THR A 137 20.42 -13.30 -9.16
N GLN A 138 20.70 -14.60 -9.27
CA GLN A 138 19.83 -15.55 -9.95
C GLN A 138 18.43 -15.58 -9.33
N ARG A 139 18.33 -15.75 -8.01
CA ARG A 139 17.03 -15.82 -7.32
C ARG A 139 16.29 -14.49 -7.32
N ALA A 140 17.00 -13.37 -7.25
CA ALA A 140 16.40 -12.05 -7.35
C ALA A 140 15.78 -11.83 -8.74
N GLU A 141 16.45 -12.24 -9.82
CA GLU A 141 15.90 -12.18 -11.17
C GLU A 141 14.65 -13.06 -11.33
N GLU A 142 14.67 -14.29 -10.81
CA GLU A 142 13.50 -15.17 -10.77
C GLU A 142 12.32 -14.51 -10.04
N LEU A 143 12.59 -13.88 -8.89
CA LEU A 143 11.60 -13.16 -8.10
C LEU A 143 11.02 -11.95 -8.85
N PHE A 144 11.87 -11.13 -9.49
CA PHE A 144 11.41 -9.99 -10.30
C PHE A 144 10.52 -10.45 -11.46
N ASN A 145 10.88 -11.53 -12.14
CA ASN A 145 10.08 -12.09 -13.22
C ASN A 145 8.70 -12.54 -12.71
N ALA A 146 8.64 -13.25 -11.57
CA ALA A 146 7.39 -13.67 -10.97
C ALA A 146 6.46 -12.48 -10.63
N TYR A 147 7.00 -11.41 -10.04
CA TYR A 147 6.22 -10.21 -9.72
C TYR A 147 5.77 -9.46 -10.98
N ARG A 148 6.62 -9.39 -12.01
CA ARG A 148 6.26 -8.79 -13.30
C ARG A 148 5.10 -9.56 -13.94
N ASP A 149 5.16 -10.88 -13.97
CA ASP A 149 4.13 -11.71 -14.60
C ASP A 149 2.80 -11.62 -13.83
N LYS A 150 2.86 -11.55 -12.49
CA LYS A 150 1.69 -11.27 -11.63
C LYS A 150 1.08 -9.90 -11.94
N ALA A 151 1.90 -8.85 -12.05
CA ALA A 151 1.43 -7.50 -12.39
C ALA A 151 0.81 -7.44 -13.79
N GLN A 152 1.43 -8.10 -14.78
CA GLN A 152 0.90 -8.21 -16.14
C GLN A 152 -0.43 -8.95 -16.17
N THR A 153 -0.58 -10.01 -15.37
CA THR A 153 -1.83 -10.75 -15.24
C THR A 153 -2.94 -9.86 -14.70
N VAL A 154 -2.67 -9.10 -13.63
CA VAL A 154 -3.65 -8.14 -13.08
C VAL A 154 -4.06 -7.11 -14.13
N ILE A 155 -3.12 -6.56 -14.90
CA ILE A 155 -3.42 -5.59 -15.96
C ILE A 155 -4.24 -6.21 -17.09
N ARG A 156 -3.89 -7.44 -17.49
CA ARG A 156 -4.58 -8.16 -18.59
C ARG A 156 -6.01 -8.53 -18.22
N ASP A 157 -6.22 -8.95 -16.98
CA ASP A 157 -7.51 -9.47 -16.52
C ASP A 157 -8.41 -8.36 -15.96
N TYR A 158 -7.88 -7.14 -15.79
CA TYR A 158 -8.65 -5.97 -15.39
C TYR A 158 -9.55 -5.49 -16.52
N ASP A 159 -10.87 -5.65 -16.34
CA ASP A 159 -11.88 -5.04 -17.19
C ASP A 159 -12.62 -3.94 -16.42
N PRO A 160 -12.38 -2.65 -16.71
CA PRO A 160 -13.07 -1.56 -16.02
C PRO A 160 -14.59 -1.59 -16.23
N HIS A 161 -15.09 -2.23 -17.30
CA HIS A 161 -16.53 -2.40 -17.52
C HIS A 161 -17.20 -3.32 -16.50
N VAL A 162 -16.43 -4.21 -15.87
CA VAL A 162 -16.90 -5.13 -14.83
C VAL A 162 -16.48 -4.63 -13.45
N GLU A 163 -15.24 -4.16 -13.32
CA GLU A 163 -14.59 -3.88 -12.03
C GLU A 163 -14.92 -2.49 -11.47
N VAL A 164 -15.34 -1.53 -12.30
CA VAL A 164 -15.64 -0.16 -11.86
C VAL A 164 -17.14 0.10 -11.94
N PRO A 165 -17.85 0.19 -10.79
CA PRO A 165 -19.27 0.51 -10.77
C PRO A 165 -19.57 1.80 -11.53
N GLY A 166 -20.53 1.75 -12.44
CA GLY A 166 -20.93 2.90 -13.25
C GLY A 166 -20.04 3.18 -14.46
N PHE A 167 -18.91 2.50 -14.65
CA PHE A 167 -18.00 2.78 -15.77
C PHE A 167 -18.65 2.65 -17.14
N SER A 168 -19.36 1.55 -17.38
CA SER A 168 -20.10 1.35 -18.64
C SER A 168 -21.13 2.46 -18.86
N THR A 169 -21.89 2.83 -17.83
CA THR A 169 -22.86 3.94 -17.88
C THR A 169 -22.19 5.27 -18.21
N TYR A 170 -21.06 5.58 -17.58
CA TYR A 170 -20.28 6.78 -17.87
C TYR A 170 -19.78 6.80 -19.31
N LYS A 171 -19.28 5.68 -19.84
CA LYS A 171 -18.78 5.59 -21.22
C LYS A 171 -19.89 5.83 -22.26
N ASP A 172 -21.11 5.37 -21.99
CA ASP A 172 -22.25 5.63 -22.87
C ASP A 172 -22.70 7.09 -22.82
N LEU A 173 -22.70 7.70 -21.62
CA LEU A 173 -22.95 9.14 -21.46
C LEU A 173 -21.87 9.98 -22.14
N GLU A 174 -20.60 9.63 -21.97
CA GLU A 174 -19.47 10.33 -22.60
C GLU A 174 -19.59 10.32 -24.12
N ARG A 175 -19.93 9.16 -24.72
CA ARG A 175 -20.17 9.04 -26.16
C ARG A 175 -21.29 9.97 -26.62
N SER A 176 -22.42 9.93 -25.92
CA SER A 176 -23.60 10.75 -26.22
C SER A 176 -23.29 12.25 -26.13
N ILE A 177 -22.53 12.67 -25.10
CA ILE A 177 -22.11 14.07 -24.91
C ILE A 177 -21.16 14.51 -26.03
N VAL A 178 -20.19 13.68 -26.40
CA VAL A 178 -19.24 14.01 -27.47
C VAL A 178 -19.97 14.17 -28.81
N GLU A 179 -20.92 13.28 -29.11
CA GLU A 179 -21.75 13.36 -30.32
C GLU A 179 -22.61 14.63 -30.32
N GLU A 180 -23.28 14.96 -29.21
CA GLU A 180 -24.05 16.18 -29.04
C GLU A 180 -23.18 17.43 -29.30
N VAL A 181 -22.05 17.53 -28.60
CA VAL A 181 -21.14 18.68 -28.70
C VAL A 181 -20.47 18.81 -30.07
N GLN A 182 -20.32 17.71 -30.81
CA GLN A 182 -19.85 17.73 -32.20
C GLN A 182 -20.88 18.33 -33.16
N GLN A 183 -22.16 18.12 -32.92
CA GLN A 183 -23.25 18.59 -33.79
C GLN A 183 -23.68 20.03 -33.47
N MET A 184 -23.33 20.55 -32.29
CA MET A 184 -23.65 21.91 -31.88
C MET A 184 -22.85 22.96 -32.65
N THR A 185 -23.56 23.98 -33.14
CA THR A 185 -23.00 25.14 -33.83
C THR A 185 -22.89 26.38 -32.93
N SER A 186 -23.57 26.38 -31.79
CA SER A 186 -23.54 27.43 -30.77
C SER A 186 -23.59 26.82 -29.37
N PHE A 187 -22.92 27.44 -28.40
CA PHE A 187 -22.79 26.93 -27.03
C PHE A 187 -23.40 27.91 -26.02
N PRO A 188 -24.03 27.41 -24.93
CA PRO A 188 -24.63 28.24 -23.90
C PRO A 188 -23.63 29.19 -23.22
N ASP A 189 -24.15 30.28 -22.64
CA ASP A 189 -23.41 31.23 -21.79
C ASP A 189 -22.13 31.82 -22.41
N GLY A 190 -22.05 31.83 -23.75
CA GLY A 190 -20.87 32.28 -24.48
C GLY A 190 -19.65 31.35 -24.32
N MET A 191 -19.84 30.14 -23.80
CA MET A 191 -18.78 29.16 -23.64
C MET A 191 -18.18 28.77 -25.00
N SER A 192 -16.88 28.47 -25.01
CA SER A 192 -16.30 27.74 -26.13
C SER A 192 -16.76 26.28 -26.12
N ARG A 193 -16.71 25.64 -27.28
CA ARG A 193 -16.98 24.19 -27.43
C ARG A 193 -16.23 23.32 -26.42
N HIS A 194 -14.97 23.65 -26.14
CA HIS A 194 -14.12 22.89 -25.22
C HIS A 194 -14.53 23.09 -23.75
N GLU A 195 -14.90 24.32 -23.37
CA GLU A 195 -15.40 24.60 -22.02
C GLU A 195 -16.72 23.90 -21.77
N TYR A 196 -17.63 23.95 -22.75
CA TYR A 196 -18.91 23.25 -22.68
C TYR A 196 -18.74 21.73 -22.61
N LEU A 197 -17.85 21.15 -23.45
CA LEU A 197 -17.54 19.72 -23.39
C LEU A 197 -17.00 19.31 -22.02
N ARG A 198 -16.00 20.06 -21.51
CA ARG A 198 -15.39 19.77 -20.21
C ARG A 198 -16.44 19.81 -19.10
N LYS A 199 -17.30 20.84 -19.11
CA LYS A 199 -18.39 20.96 -18.13
C LYS A 199 -19.33 19.76 -18.20
N ARG A 200 -19.82 19.39 -19.39
CA ARG A 200 -20.76 18.27 -19.56
C ARG A 200 -20.16 16.93 -19.14
N LEU A 201 -18.89 16.69 -19.46
CA LEU A 201 -18.19 15.47 -19.03
C LEU A 201 -17.98 15.45 -17.51
N GLN A 202 -17.70 16.59 -16.89
CA GLN A 202 -17.59 16.70 -15.44
C GLN A 202 -18.93 16.42 -14.75
N ASP A 203 -20.01 17.06 -15.21
CA ASP A 203 -21.37 16.83 -14.69
C ASP A 203 -21.78 15.34 -14.82
N ALA A 204 -21.41 14.68 -15.92
CA ALA A 204 -21.66 13.26 -16.13
C ALA A 204 -20.84 12.35 -15.21
N ARG A 205 -19.58 12.71 -14.90
CA ARG A 205 -18.78 11.98 -13.90
C ARG A 205 -19.40 12.10 -12.52
N GLU A 206 -19.80 13.30 -12.11
CA GLU A 206 -20.45 13.54 -10.82
C GLU A 206 -21.77 12.76 -10.69
N ALA A 207 -22.56 12.69 -11.77
CA ALA A 207 -23.80 11.93 -11.79
C ALA A 207 -23.60 10.41 -11.66
N VAL A 208 -22.49 9.87 -12.17
CA VAL A 208 -22.24 8.42 -12.18
C VAL A 208 -21.47 7.95 -10.95
N TYR A 209 -20.45 8.70 -10.53
CA TYR A 209 -19.53 8.27 -9.47
C TYR A 209 -19.80 8.95 -8.12
N GLY A 210 -20.60 10.02 -8.08
CA GLY A 210 -20.74 10.85 -6.89
C GLY A 210 -19.47 11.65 -6.58
N SER A 211 -19.58 12.60 -5.65
CA SER A 211 -18.44 13.37 -5.11
C SER A 211 -17.66 12.60 -4.05
#